data_AF-A0A0J7I4Q6-F1
#
_entry.id   AF-A0A0J7I4Q6-F1
#
_cell.length_a   1.000
_cell.length_b   1.000
_cell.length_c   1.000
_cell.angle_alpha   90.00
_cell.angle_beta   90.00
_cell.angle_gamma   90.00
#
_symmetry.space_group_name_H-M   'P 1'
#
loop_
_entity.id
_entity.type
_entity.pdbx_description
1 polymer ?
#
loop_
_entity_poly.entity_id
_entity_poly.type
_entity_poly.pdbx_seq_one_letter_code
_entity_poly.pdbx_strand_id
1 'polypeptide(L)'
;MFILSCTSKNIKEANQVINKIENYRKEKHMLPNDLNSIGVQETEEGPVYYKKVDSLNYIIWIQAESSIGESRIYYSDTQKWENGFREVDKNNTK
;
A
#
# COMPACT_ATOMS: atom_id res chain seq x y z
N MET A 1 -17.70 1.37 -18.80
CA MET A 1 -17.70 -0.07 -18.44
C MET A 1 -16.98 -0.20 -17.10
N PHE A 2 -17.71 -0.09 -15.99
CA PHE A 2 -17.13 -0.25 -14.66
C PHE A 2 -17.09 -1.75 -14.36
N ILE A 3 -15.91 -2.34 -14.50
CA ILE A 3 -15.64 -3.68 -14.00
C ILE A 3 -15.82 -3.63 -12.47
N LEU A 4 -16.97 -4.11 -11.99
CA LEU A 4 -17.12 -4.64 -10.65
C LEU A 4 -16.29 -5.93 -10.59
N SER A 5 -14.97 -5.76 -10.66
CA SER A 5 -14.01 -6.79 -10.32
C SER A 5 -14.26 -7.11 -8.85
N CYS A 6 -14.39 -8.38 -8.52
CA CYS A 6 -14.54 -8.82 -7.14
C CYS A 6 -13.27 -8.40 -6.38
N THR A 7 -13.31 -7.22 -5.76
CA THR A 7 -12.18 -6.70 -5.00
C THR A 7 -12.05 -7.55 -3.74
N SER A 8 -10.90 -8.21 -3.59
CA SER A 8 -10.56 -9.04 -2.44
C SER A 8 -10.73 -8.25 -1.13
N LYS A 9 -11.05 -8.96 -0.03
CA LYS A 9 -11.23 -8.35 1.30
C LYS A 9 -10.00 -7.52 1.68
N ASN A 10 -8.79 -8.05 1.46
CA ASN A 10 -7.54 -7.38 1.74
C ASN A 10 -7.34 -6.08 0.93
N ILE A 11 -7.75 -6.04 -0.35
CA ILE A 11 -7.67 -4.79 -1.14
C ILE A 11 -8.68 -3.77 -0.61
N LYS A 12 -9.89 -4.20 -0.20
CA LYS A 12 -10.88 -3.28 0.37
C LYS A 12 -10.36 -2.64 1.66
N GLU A 13 -9.79 -3.43 2.56
CA GLU A 13 -9.19 -2.95 3.81
C GLU A 13 -7.99 -2.04 3.53
N ALA A 14 -7.10 -2.43 2.60
CA ALA A 14 -5.97 -1.59 2.19
C ALA A 14 -6.42 -0.25 1.61
N ASN A 15 -7.46 -0.21 0.79
CA ASN A 15 -7.98 1.05 0.25
C ASN A 15 -8.54 1.97 1.35
N GLN A 16 -9.13 1.42 2.43
CA GLN A 16 -9.54 2.22 3.58
C GLN A 16 -8.32 2.80 4.31
N VAL A 17 -7.24 2.03 4.46
CA VAL A 17 -5.98 2.50 5.03
C VAL A 17 -5.34 3.59 4.16
N ILE A 18 -5.27 3.38 2.84
CA ILE A 18 -4.78 4.37 1.86
C ILE A 18 -5.55 5.69 2.01
N ASN A 19 -6.89 5.64 2.06
CA ASN A 19 -7.70 6.85 2.25
C ASN A 19 -7.37 7.58 3.55
N LYS A 20 -7.13 6.86 4.65
CA LYS A 20 -6.70 7.47 5.93
C LYS A 20 -5.31 8.11 5.81
N ILE A 21 -4.36 7.46 5.13
CA ILE A 21 -3.02 8.00 4.89
C ILE A 21 -3.10 9.29 4.06
N GLU A 22 -3.90 9.30 2.99
CA GLU A 22 -4.05 10.47 2.11
C GLU A 22 -4.75 11.63 2.82
N ASN A 23 -5.75 11.35 3.66
CA ASN A 23 -6.36 12.38 4.51
C ASN A 23 -5.34 12.97 5.51
N TYR A 24 -4.56 12.10 6.17
CA TYR A 24 -3.49 12.55 7.06
C TYR A 24 -2.45 13.41 6.32
N ARG A 25 -2.03 12.99 5.12
CA ARG A 25 -1.11 13.75 4.26
C ARG A 25 -1.69 15.12 3.93
N LYS A 26 -2.97 15.19 3.59
CA LYS A 26 -3.66 16.44 3.26
C LYS A 26 -3.75 17.39 4.46
N GLU A 27 -4.04 16.86 5.65
CA GLU A 27 -4.22 17.65 6.87
C GLU A 27 -2.91 18.08 7.54
N LYS A 28 -1.89 17.22 7.52
CA LYS A 28 -0.62 17.42 8.21
C LYS A 28 0.51 17.84 7.29
N HIS A 29 0.30 17.81 5.97
CA HIS A 29 1.33 18.03 4.95
C HIS A 29 2.53 17.08 5.07
N MET A 30 2.33 15.90 5.66
CA MET A 30 3.35 14.87 5.83
C MET A 30 2.74 13.47 5.84
N LEU A 31 3.54 12.46 5.50
CA LEU A 31 3.14 11.06 5.65
C LEU A 31 3.24 10.59 7.12
N PRO A 32 2.28 9.77 7.59
CA PRO A 32 2.38 9.16 8.92
C PRO A 32 3.64 8.30 9.00
N ASN A 33 4.25 8.19 10.18
CA ASN A 33 5.43 7.34 10.35
C ASN A 33 5.07 5.86 10.45
N ASP A 34 3.84 5.58 10.92
CA ASP A 34 3.27 4.26 11.12
C ASP A 34 1.74 4.32 11.01
N LEU A 35 1.09 3.17 10.95
CA LEU A 35 -0.37 3.09 10.89
C LEU A 35 -1.06 3.50 12.22
N ASN A 36 -0.37 3.39 13.35
CA ASN A 36 -0.91 3.79 14.65
C ASN A 36 -1.22 5.29 14.68
N SER A 37 -0.40 6.11 14.01
CA SER A 37 -0.58 7.56 13.86
C SER A 37 -1.91 7.96 13.20
N ILE A 38 -2.56 7.02 12.48
CA ILE A 38 -3.87 7.20 11.84
C ILE A 38 -4.95 6.29 12.45
N GLY A 39 -4.70 5.77 13.66
CA GLY A 39 -5.64 4.92 14.40
C GLY A 39 -5.86 3.56 13.75
N VAL A 40 -4.86 3.02 13.06
CA VAL A 40 -4.88 1.66 12.49
C VAL A 40 -3.79 0.85 13.20
N GLN A 41 -4.21 -0.19 13.93
CA GLN A 41 -3.27 -1.06 14.62
C GLN A 41 -2.63 -2.02 13.62
N GLU A 42 -1.30 -1.91 13.47
CA GLU A 42 -0.52 -2.87 12.69
C GLU A 42 -0.20 -4.09 13.55
N THR A 43 -0.45 -5.29 13.03
CA THR A 43 -0.10 -6.56 13.66
C THR A 43 0.76 -7.38 12.70
N GLU A 44 1.61 -8.27 13.24
CA GLU A 44 2.45 -9.16 12.42
C GLU A 44 1.65 -10.17 11.57
N GLU A 45 0.36 -10.33 11.87
CA GLU A 45 -0.57 -11.17 11.11
C GLU A 45 -1.60 -10.31 10.35
N GLY A 46 -1.41 -8.99 10.35
CA GLY A 46 -2.35 -8.04 9.76
C GLY A 46 -2.42 -8.18 8.24
N PRO A 47 -3.59 -7.92 7.63
CA PRO A 47 -3.75 -8.05 6.18
C PRO A 47 -3.05 -6.93 5.39
N VAL A 48 -2.62 -5.86 6.06
CA VAL A 48 -2.09 -4.64 5.47
C VAL A 48 -0.81 -4.22 6.19
N TYR A 49 0.28 -4.10 5.44
CA TYR A 49 1.55 -3.58 5.93
C TYR A 49 1.86 -2.24 5.29
N TYR A 50 2.31 -1.29 6.09
CA TYR A 50 2.69 0.03 5.64
C TYR A 50 4.20 0.20 5.72
N LYS A 51 4.78 0.76 4.66
CA LYS A 51 6.17 1.21 4.69
C LYS A 51 6.30 2.56 4.03
N LYS A 52 6.70 3.55 4.83
CA LYS A 52 7.16 4.83 4.32
C LYS A 52 8.48 4.64 3.58
N VAL A 53 8.53 5.10 2.33
CA VAL A 53 9.73 5.00 1.47
C VAL A 53 10.56 6.27 1.62
N ASP A 54 9.91 7.43 1.57
CA ASP A 54 10.53 8.74 1.74
C ASP A 54 9.50 9.75 2.31
N SER A 55 9.76 11.06 2.22
CA SER A 55 8.84 12.10 2.71
C SER A 55 7.55 12.22 1.90
N LEU A 56 7.56 11.79 0.64
CA LEU A 56 6.48 11.89 -0.33
C LEU A 56 5.82 10.55 -0.63
N ASN A 57 6.56 9.44 -0.52
CA ASN A 57 6.12 8.13 -1.01
C ASN A 57 6.07 7.05 0.08
N TYR A 58 5.15 6.12 -0.11
CA TYR A 58 4.97 4.92 0.69
C TYR A 58 4.51 3.75 -0.17
N ILE A 59 4.59 2.56 0.40
CA ILE A 59 4.00 1.34 -0.15
C ILE A 59 3.02 0.72 0.84
N ILE A 60 2.00 0.07 0.31
CA ILE A 60 1.12 -0.83 1.06
C ILE A 60 1.29 -2.23 0.50
N TRP A 61 1.55 -3.19 1.37
CA TRP A 61 1.69 -4.59 1.01
C TRP A 61 0.55 -5.40 1.61
N ILE A 62 -0.05 -6.26 0.79
CA ILE A 62 -1.10 -7.21 1.21
C ILE A 62 -0.83 -8.60 0.65
N GLN A 63 -1.32 -9.61 1.35
CA GLN A 63 -1.40 -10.96 0.79
C GLN A 63 -2.48 -11.01 -0.30
N ALA A 64 -2.14 -11.59 -1.45
CA ALA A 64 -3.12 -11.83 -2.50
C ALA A 64 -4.03 -13.00 -2.10
N GLU A 65 -5.35 -12.80 -2.13
CA GLU A 65 -6.32 -13.87 -1.81
C GLU A 65 -6.40 -14.95 -2.90
N SER A 66 -5.88 -14.67 -4.10
CA SER A 66 -5.95 -15.60 -5.24
C SER A 66 -4.96 -16.76 -5.16
N SER A 67 -3.90 -16.65 -4.36
CA SER A 67 -2.80 -17.63 -4.36
C SER A 67 -1.92 -17.49 -3.12
N ILE A 68 -1.53 -18.62 -2.51
CA ILE A 68 -0.64 -18.66 -1.36
C ILE A 68 0.77 -18.27 -1.81
N GLY A 69 1.36 -17.27 -1.15
CA GLY A 69 2.70 -16.77 -1.45
C GLY A 69 2.73 -15.62 -2.47
N GLU A 70 1.60 -15.31 -3.10
CA GLU A 70 1.47 -14.10 -3.91
C GLU A 70 1.13 -12.89 -3.04
N SER A 71 1.59 -11.74 -3.52
CA SER A 71 1.29 -10.48 -2.86
C SER A 71 0.98 -9.38 -3.85
N ARG A 72 0.22 -8.40 -3.37
CA ARG A 72 -0.03 -7.16 -4.09
C ARG A 72 0.59 -6.00 -3.34
N ILE A 73 1.24 -5.14 -4.10
CA ILE A 73 1.88 -3.94 -3.57
C ILE A 73 1.22 -2.74 -4.23
N TYR A 74 0.70 -1.84 -3.42
CA TYR A 74 0.32 -0.51 -3.87
C TYR A 74 1.51 0.43 -3.72
N TYR A 75 1.81 1.16 -4.78
CA TYR A 75 2.88 2.15 -4.78
C TYR A 75 2.28 3.55 -4.89
N SER A 76 2.52 4.41 -3.89
CA SER A 76 1.90 5.74 -3.84
C SER A 76 2.40 6.71 -4.92
N ASP A 77 3.60 6.48 -5.45
CA ASP A 77 4.22 7.31 -6.49
C ASP A 77 3.46 7.26 -7.82
N THR A 78 2.94 6.09 -8.16
CA THR A 78 2.17 5.79 -9.38
C THR A 78 0.69 5.64 -9.10
N GLN A 79 0.32 5.51 -7.81
CA GLN A 79 -1.03 5.23 -7.34
C GLN A 79 -1.63 3.96 -7.94
N LYS A 80 -0.81 2.92 -8.14
CA LYS A 80 -1.21 1.66 -8.77
C LYS A 80 -0.89 0.47 -7.88
N TRP A 81 -1.71 -0.56 -8.08
CA TRP A 81 -1.48 -1.90 -7.56
C TRP A 81 -0.65 -2.72 -8.55
N GLU A 82 0.39 -3.37 -8.05
CA GLU A 82 1.28 -4.25 -8.81
C GLU A 82 1.37 -5.62 -8.13
N ASN A 83 1.70 -6.65 -8.91
CA ASN A 83 1.90 -8.00 -8.40
C ASN A 83 3.39 -8.16 -8.04
N GLY A 84 3.69 -8.38 -6.75
CA GLY A 84 5.06 -8.46 -6.26
C GLY A 84 5.84 -7.15 -6.32
N PHE A 85 7.15 -7.24 -6.02
CA PHE A 85 8.05 -6.09 -6.03
C PHE A 85 8.41 -5.70 -7.46
N ARG A 86 8.52 -4.39 -7.71
CA ARG A 86 9.13 -3.84 -8.92
C ARG A 86 10.52 -4.42 -9.14
N GLU A 87 10.80 -4.81 -10.37
CA GLU A 87 12.16 -5.08 -10.80
C GLU A 87 12.96 -3.78 -10.76
N VAL A 88 14.09 -3.77 -10.05
CA VAL A 88 15.02 -2.65 -10.09
C VAL A 88 15.83 -2.81 -11.38
N ASP A 89 15.58 -1.96 -12.36
CA ASP A 89 16.39 -1.88 -13.57
C ASP A 89 17.85 -1.62 -13.18
N LYS A 90 18.71 -2.64 -13.34
CA LYS A 90 20.14 -2.59 -13.01
C LYS A 90 20.97 -1.65 -13.92
N ASN A 91 20.32 -0.83 -14.74
CA ASN A 91 20.97 -0.05 -15.80
C ASN A 91 21.29 1.41 -15.43
N ASN A 92 20.91 1.88 -14.22
CA ASN A 92 21.17 3.26 -13.77
C ASN A 92 22.45 3.43 -12.94
N THR A 93 23.45 2.57 -13.15
CA THR A 93 24.79 2.77 -12.58
C THR A 93 25.82 2.74 -13.71
N LYS A 94 26.03 3.89 -14.34
CA LYS A 94 27.23 4.20 -15.12
C LYS A 94 27.73 5.59 -14.75
#